data_AF-A0A7V2LEC3-F1
#
_entry.id   AF-A0A7V2LEC3-F1
#
_cell.length_a   1.000
_cell.length_b   1.000
_cell.length_c   1.000
_cell.angle_alpha   90.00
_cell.angle_beta   90.00
_cell.angle_gamma   90.00
#
_symmetry.space_group_name_H-M   'P 1'
#
loop_
_entity.id
_entity.type
_entity.pdbx_description
1 polymer ?
#
loop_
_entity_poly.entity_id
_entity_poly.type
_entity_poly.pdbx_seq_one_letter_code
_entity_poly.pdbx_strand_id
1 'polypeptide(L)'
;MAKLRRSTQVLALILVNLGLIGILETGVVCPFFYCHGCPAAAFACPIGLLQNHAALGPFPFYALGSLGLFAVIAGRFWCGWGCPFGTLQDLVVWLRRRRRDFVSLPTFPWGRLVVLVGTLITAWIATDALFCKVCPAGSLFAAIPHRFISPELSFGTFFYVHIGTLVIALVAFFLIGRFWCRYLCPLGGALGLLNRVSILKVKLDMDKCTHCRECLDICPTGIDEVEDIGDSSDCIRCGKCIDACPTDAIRISTSLRG
;
A
#
# COMPACT_ATOMS: atom_id res chain seq x y z
N MET A 1 16.86 -2.84 -11.50
CA MET A 1 15.85 -1.85 -11.03
C MET A 1 15.89 -1.58 -9.52
N ALA A 2 16.44 -2.47 -8.70
CA ALA A 2 16.47 -2.34 -7.23
C ALA A 2 16.99 -0.98 -6.68
N LYS A 3 18.08 -0.42 -7.22
CA LYS A 3 18.62 0.88 -6.78
C LYS A 3 17.64 2.03 -7.05
N LEU A 4 17.12 2.10 -8.27
CA LEU A 4 16.13 3.11 -8.68
C LEU A 4 14.90 3.06 -7.78
N ARG A 5 14.36 1.86 -7.52
CA ARG A 5 13.20 1.69 -6.63
C ARG A 5 13.47 2.18 -5.21
N ARG A 6 14.65 1.87 -4.64
CA ARG A 6 14.98 2.34 -3.28
C ARG A 6 15.09 3.87 -3.26
N SER A 7 15.73 4.46 -4.27
CA SER A 7 15.82 5.92 -4.38
C SER A 7 14.45 6.58 -4.50
N THR A 8 13.53 6.02 -5.31
CA THR A 8 12.16 6.54 -5.43
C THR A 8 11.35 6.38 -4.15
N GLN A 9 11.53 5.27 -3.43
CA GLN A 9 10.84 5.03 -2.16
C GLN A 9 11.28 6.02 -1.08
N VAL A 10 12.58 6.31 -1.01
CA VAL A 10 13.14 7.31 -0.09
C VAL A 10 12.67 8.71 -0.48
N LEU A 11 12.74 9.06 -1.77
CA LEU A 11 12.28 10.35 -2.26
C LEU A 11 10.77 10.54 -2.00
N ALA A 12 9.94 9.52 -2.22
CA ALA A 12 8.52 9.58 -1.93
C ALA A 12 8.24 9.75 -0.43
N LEU A 13 8.95 9.02 0.44
CA LEU A 13 8.84 9.18 1.90
C LEU A 13 9.16 10.62 2.33
N ILE A 14 10.22 11.18 1.77
CA ILE A 14 10.66 12.57 1.98
C ILE A 14 9.56 13.53 1.51
N LEU A 15 9.17 13.48 0.23
CA LEU A 15 8.19 14.40 -0.36
C LEU A 15 6.82 14.37 0.34
N VAL A 16 6.35 13.19 0.76
CA VAL A 16 5.04 13.02 1.40
C VAL A 16 5.00 13.60 2.82
N ASN A 17 6.15 13.69 3.50
CA ASN A 17 6.24 14.14 4.90
C ASN A 17 6.96 15.49 5.09
N LEU A 18 7.39 16.14 4.01
CA LEU A 18 8.10 17.41 4.09
C LEU A 18 7.17 18.63 4.12
N GLY A 19 5.85 18.45 4.03
CA GLY A 19 4.88 19.55 4.15
C GLY A 19 5.16 20.73 3.22
N LEU A 20 5.79 20.50 2.05
CA LEU A 20 6.31 21.57 1.19
C LEU A 20 5.22 22.53 0.68
N ILE A 21 3.95 22.12 0.75
CA ILE A 21 2.82 22.86 0.16
C ILE A 21 1.56 22.63 1.02
N GLY A 22 1.25 23.55 1.94
CA GLY A 22 0.02 23.49 2.76
C GLY A 22 -1.29 23.49 1.94
N ILE A 23 -1.22 23.81 0.65
CA ILE A 23 -2.34 23.74 -0.32
C ILE A 23 -2.73 22.28 -0.63
N LEU A 24 -1.81 21.32 -0.49
CA LEU A 24 -2.09 19.91 -0.83
C LEU A 24 -2.69 19.10 0.33
N GLU A 25 -2.69 19.63 1.57
CA GLU A 25 -3.23 18.94 2.76
C GLU A 25 -4.67 18.45 2.58
N THR A 26 -5.47 19.17 1.77
CA THR A 26 -6.89 18.88 1.53
C THR A 26 -7.22 18.64 0.05
N GLY A 27 -6.27 18.89 -0.86
CA GLY A 27 -6.56 19.05 -2.29
C GLY A 27 -6.35 17.82 -3.17
N VAL A 28 -5.52 16.85 -2.77
CA VAL A 28 -5.20 15.67 -3.61
C VAL A 28 -5.25 14.37 -2.80
N VAL A 29 -6.07 13.42 -3.26
CA VAL A 29 -6.14 12.07 -2.68
C VAL A 29 -4.95 11.24 -3.12
N CYS A 30 -4.16 10.74 -2.18
CA CYS A 30 -3.01 9.90 -2.51
C CYS A 30 -3.44 8.47 -2.92
N PRO A 31 -2.78 7.86 -3.92
CA PRO A 31 -3.02 6.46 -4.30
C PRO A 31 -2.23 5.47 -3.42
N PHE A 32 -1.85 5.86 -2.21
CA PHE A 32 -1.07 5.03 -1.30
C PHE A 32 -1.53 5.18 0.15
N PHE A 33 -1.10 4.24 1.01
CA PHE A 33 -1.52 4.22 2.40
C PHE A 33 -0.75 5.28 3.20
N TYR A 34 -1.46 6.31 3.66
CA TYR A 34 -0.93 7.46 4.39
C TYR A 34 -1.98 8.01 5.38
N CYS A 35 -1.56 8.82 6.36
CA CYS A 35 -2.46 9.44 7.33
C CYS A 35 -2.53 10.96 7.13
N HIS A 36 -3.74 11.49 6.99
CA HIS A 36 -3.99 12.93 6.86
C HIS A 36 -3.83 13.70 8.18
N GLY A 37 -3.81 13.01 9.33
CA GLY A 37 -3.63 13.64 10.64
C GLY A 37 -2.19 14.08 10.94
N CYS A 38 -1.24 13.83 10.03
CA CYS A 38 0.13 14.32 10.15
C CYS A 38 0.16 15.84 9.93
N PRO A 39 0.81 16.63 10.81
CA PRO A 39 0.93 18.09 10.65
C PRO A 39 1.82 18.50 9.47
N ALA A 40 2.52 17.55 8.85
CA ALA A 40 3.32 17.75 7.65
C ALA A 40 2.79 16.93 6.46
N ALA A 41 1.51 16.53 6.50
CA ALA A 41 0.87 15.74 5.46
C ALA A 41 0.81 16.50 4.14
N ALA A 42 1.44 15.97 3.09
CA ALA A 42 1.26 16.55 1.76
C ALA A 42 0.00 16.05 1.02
N PHE A 43 -0.73 15.06 1.54
CA PHE A 43 -1.85 14.42 0.83
C PHE A 43 -2.97 13.93 1.74
N ALA A 44 -4.19 13.91 1.20
CA ALA A 44 -5.35 13.34 1.87
C ALA A 44 -5.37 11.81 1.86
N CYS A 45 -5.83 11.20 2.95
CA CYS A 45 -5.97 9.75 3.07
C CYS A 45 -7.21 9.26 2.31
N PRO A 46 -7.07 8.36 1.31
CA PRO A 46 -8.21 7.87 0.54
C PRO A 46 -9.23 7.12 1.39
N ILE A 47 -8.77 6.30 2.32
CA ILE A 47 -9.65 5.45 3.15
C ILE A 47 -10.39 6.30 4.16
N GLY A 48 -9.71 7.24 4.82
CA GLY A 48 -10.37 8.17 5.75
C GLY A 48 -11.45 8.99 5.06
N LEU A 49 -11.17 9.47 3.83
CA LEU A 49 -12.15 10.19 3.03
C LEU A 49 -13.36 9.31 2.67
N LEU A 50 -13.13 8.09 2.19
CA LEU A 50 -14.21 7.14 1.88
C LEU A 50 -15.06 6.79 3.12
N GLN A 51 -14.44 6.61 4.28
CA GLN A 51 -15.16 6.34 5.53
C GLN A 51 -15.97 7.53 6.01
N ASN A 52 -15.43 8.74 5.92
CA ASN A 52 -16.16 9.95 6.29
C ASN A 52 -17.40 10.16 5.41
N HIS A 53 -17.26 9.94 4.09
CA HIS A 53 -18.39 10.00 3.17
C HIS A 53 -19.39 8.86 3.38
N ALA A 54 -18.93 7.66 3.72
CA ALA A 54 -19.80 6.55 4.08
C ALA A 54 -20.60 6.82 5.38
N ALA A 55 -20.01 7.54 6.34
CA ALA A 55 -20.68 7.92 7.59
C ALA A 55 -21.69 9.06 7.40
N LEU A 56 -21.35 10.09 6.60
CA LEU A 56 -22.15 11.32 6.48
C LEU A 56 -23.18 11.28 5.34
N GLY A 57 -23.07 10.34 4.39
CA GLY A 57 -24.03 10.12 3.31
C GLY A 57 -23.75 10.73 1.92
N PRO A 58 -22.97 11.81 1.71
CA PRO A 58 -22.73 12.32 0.37
C PRO A 58 -21.75 11.43 -0.40
N PHE A 59 -22.04 11.17 -1.68
CA PHE A 59 -21.23 10.27 -2.50
C PHE A 59 -19.82 10.85 -2.80
N PRO A 60 -18.73 10.08 -2.59
CA PRO A 60 -17.36 10.57 -2.71
C PRO A 60 -16.83 10.57 -4.16
N PHE A 61 -17.47 11.32 -5.06
CA PHE A 61 -17.09 11.37 -6.49
C PHE A 61 -15.60 11.71 -6.70
N TYR A 62 -15.09 12.68 -5.96
CA TYR A 62 -13.70 13.11 -6.08
C TYR A 62 -12.70 12.02 -5.65
N ALA A 63 -12.97 11.33 -4.53
CA ALA A 63 -12.10 10.26 -4.04
C ALA A 63 -12.09 9.05 -4.98
N LEU A 64 -13.28 8.64 -5.45
CA LEU A 64 -13.41 7.51 -6.37
C LEU A 64 -12.84 7.84 -7.75
N GLY A 65 -13.06 9.05 -8.26
CA GLY A 65 -12.52 9.49 -9.55
C GLY A 65 -11.00 9.56 -9.55
N SER A 66 -10.40 10.16 -8.52
CA SER A 66 -8.94 10.24 -8.39
C SER A 66 -8.29 8.87 -8.18
N LEU A 67 -8.81 8.05 -7.28
CA LEU A 67 -8.31 6.68 -7.08
C LEU A 67 -8.49 5.81 -8.31
N GLY A 68 -9.64 5.90 -8.98
CA GLY A 68 -9.91 5.22 -10.24
C GLY A 68 -8.90 5.63 -11.32
N LEU A 69 -8.64 6.93 -11.47
CA LEU A 69 -7.63 7.43 -12.42
C LEU A 69 -6.24 6.87 -12.11
N PHE A 70 -5.76 6.97 -10.87
CA PHE A 70 -4.46 6.43 -10.48
C PHE A 70 -4.36 4.91 -10.66
N ALA A 71 -5.46 4.19 -10.40
CA ALA A 71 -5.54 2.76 -10.56
C ALA A 71 -5.58 2.34 -12.05
N VAL A 72 -6.25 3.08 -12.92
CA VAL A 72 -6.23 2.83 -14.37
C VAL A 72 -4.86 3.18 -14.95
N ILE A 73 -4.18 4.22 -14.47
CA ILE A 73 -2.84 4.56 -14.98
C ILE A 73 -1.82 3.48 -14.57
N ALA A 74 -1.74 3.18 -13.27
CA ALA A 74 -0.63 2.38 -12.74
C ALA A 74 -1.04 1.25 -11.77
N GLY A 75 -2.33 1.06 -11.52
CA GLY A 75 -2.86 0.06 -10.58
C GLY A 75 -2.19 0.15 -9.22
N ARG A 76 -1.68 -0.96 -8.72
CA ARG A 76 -0.96 -1.04 -7.43
C ARG A 76 0.52 -0.69 -7.49
N PHE A 77 1.02 -0.13 -8.60
CA PHE A 77 2.41 0.33 -8.72
C PHE A 77 2.80 1.29 -7.57
N TRP A 78 1.88 2.17 -7.17
CA TRP A 78 2.07 3.11 -6.06
C TRP A 78 2.42 2.42 -4.74
N CYS A 79 1.88 1.23 -4.47
CA CYS A 79 2.20 0.43 -3.28
C CYS A 79 3.64 -0.12 -3.29
N GLY A 80 4.23 -0.31 -4.48
CA GLY A 80 5.60 -0.78 -4.66
C GLY A 80 6.64 0.33 -4.62
N TRP A 81 6.30 1.50 -5.16
CA TRP A 81 7.26 2.57 -5.47
C TRP A 81 7.09 3.84 -4.62
N GLY A 82 5.86 4.23 -4.28
CA GLY A 82 5.56 5.51 -3.63
C GLY A 82 5.05 5.41 -2.21
N CYS A 83 4.47 4.28 -1.80
CA CYS A 83 3.82 4.15 -0.50
C CYS A 83 4.82 4.14 0.66
N PRO A 84 4.79 5.14 1.57
CA PRO A 84 5.66 5.19 2.76
C PRO A 84 5.55 3.94 3.63
N PHE A 85 4.32 3.45 3.82
CA PHE A 85 4.04 2.25 4.60
C PHE A 85 4.55 0.96 3.93
N GLY A 86 4.57 0.92 2.59
CA GLY A 86 5.18 -0.16 1.83
C GLY A 86 6.70 -0.15 1.94
N THR A 87 7.31 1.05 1.94
CA THR A 87 8.75 1.23 2.17
C THR A 87 9.16 0.77 3.56
N LEU A 88 8.37 1.08 4.60
CA LEU A 88 8.61 0.57 5.96
C LEU A 88 8.64 -0.97 6.00
N GLN A 89 7.66 -1.62 5.36
CA GLN A 89 7.62 -3.08 5.30
C GLN A 89 8.83 -3.67 4.56
N ASP A 90 9.25 -3.06 3.44
CA ASP A 90 10.46 -3.46 2.73
C ASP A 90 11.73 -3.25 3.58
N LEU A 91 11.78 -2.18 4.38
CA LEU A 91 12.88 -1.89 5.29
C LEU A 91 12.98 -2.93 6.42
N VAL A 92 11.85 -3.31 7.02
CA VAL A 92 11.80 -4.37 8.04
C VAL A 92 12.30 -5.70 7.47
N VAL A 93 11.86 -6.08 6.27
CA VAL A 93 12.33 -7.30 5.60
C VAL A 93 13.82 -7.22 5.25
N TRP A 94 14.31 -6.05 4.88
CA TRP A 94 15.74 -5.83 4.63
C TRP A 94 16.57 -5.97 5.92
N LEU A 95 16.11 -5.38 7.03
CA LEU A 95 16.74 -5.50 8.35
C LEU A 95 16.72 -6.95 8.87
N ARG A 96 15.65 -7.70 8.59
CA ARG A 96 15.53 -9.13 8.88
C ARG A 96 16.62 -9.99 8.22
N ARG A 97 17.30 -9.47 7.18
CA ARG A 97 18.31 -10.17 6.34
C ARG A 97 17.85 -11.51 5.74
N ARG A 98 16.56 -11.81 5.82
CA ARG A 98 15.96 -13.05 5.33
C ARG A 98 14.84 -12.74 4.34
N ARG A 99 14.97 -13.27 3.12
CA ARG A 99 14.01 -13.04 2.04
C ARG A 99 12.70 -13.81 2.25
N ARG A 100 12.79 -15.06 2.71
CA ARG A 100 11.63 -15.92 2.98
C ARG A 100 10.93 -15.55 4.28
N ASP A 101 9.61 -15.70 4.28
CA ASP A 101 8.78 -15.49 5.46
C ASP A 101 9.02 -16.55 6.53
N PHE A 102 8.85 -16.17 7.79
CA PHE A 102 8.89 -17.11 8.90
C PHE A 102 7.62 -17.95 8.97
N VAL A 103 6.50 -17.38 8.54
CA VAL A 103 5.18 -18.02 8.52
C VAL A 103 4.57 -17.84 7.14
N SER A 104 4.13 -18.92 6.52
CA SER A 104 3.38 -18.88 5.27
C SER A 104 1.88 -18.97 5.56
N LEU A 105 1.15 -17.86 5.39
CA LEU A 105 -0.31 -17.87 5.44
C LEU A 105 -0.89 -17.99 4.02
N PRO A 106 -1.97 -18.77 3.83
CA PRO A 106 -2.65 -18.84 2.54
C PRO A 106 -3.16 -17.46 2.14
N THR A 107 -2.94 -17.08 0.88
CA THR A 107 -3.46 -15.84 0.32
C THR A 107 -4.87 -16.02 -0.18
N PHE A 108 -5.80 -15.20 0.31
CA PHE A 108 -7.15 -15.12 -0.21
C PHE A 108 -7.27 -13.89 -1.11
N PRO A 109 -7.52 -14.05 -2.43
CA PRO A 109 -7.55 -12.92 -3.37
C PRO A 109 -8.63 -11.88 -3.00
N TRP A 110 -9.74 -12.34 -2.42
CA TRP A 110 -10.86 -11.50 -1.97
C TRP A 110 -10.68 -10.92 -0.57
N GLY A 111 -9.67 -11.36 0.21
CA GLY A 111 -9.52 -10.97 1.61
C GLY A 111 -9.43 -9.46 1.81
N ARG A 112 -8.67 -8.76 0.97
CA ARG A 112 -8.57 -7.29 1.03
C ARG A 112 -9.86 -6.58 0.62
N LEU A 113 -10.63 -7.18 -0.28
CA LEU A 113 -11.92 -6.62 -0.68
C LEU A 113 -12.93 -6.74 0.46
N VAL A 114 -12.91 -7.87 1.18
CA VAL A 114 -13.69 -8.06 2.41
C VAL A 114 -13.29 -7.02 3.45
N VAL A 115 -12.00 -6.76 3.65
CA VAL A 115 -11.54 -5.70 4.56
C VAL A 115 -12.00 -4.32 4.10
N LEU A 116 -11.88 -3.99 2.80
CA LEU A 116 -12.38 -2.71 2.26
C LEU A 116 -13.88 -2.54 2.53
N VAL A 117 -14.70 -3.49 2.11
CA VAL A 117 -16.16 -3.45 2.30
C VAL A 117 -16.51 -3.40 3.79
N GLY A 118 -15.85 -4.22 4.61
CA GLY A 118 -16.02 -4.23 6.07
C GLY A 118 -15.73 -2.87 6.69
N THR A 119 -14.63 -2.21 6.32
CA THR A 119 -14.27 -0.88 6.86
C THR A 119 -15.28 0.21 6.50
N LEU A 120 -15.94 0.11 5.33
CA LEU A 120 -16.98 1.04 4.91
C LEU A 120 -18.30 0.76 5.64
N ILE A 121 -18.69 -0.51 5.77
CA ILE A 121 -19.89 -0.91 6.53
C ILE A 121 -19.77 -0.50 7.99
N THR A 122 -18.63 -0.75 8.63
CA THR A 122 -18.42 -0.35 10.02
C THR A 122 -18.46 1.16 10.19
N ALA A 123 -17.99 1.92 9.20
CA ALA A 123 -18.05 3.38 9.24
C ALA A 123 -19.48 3.90 9.08
N TRP A 124 -20.27 3.25 8.22
CA TRP A 124 -21.68 3.56 8.03
C TRP A 124 -22.51 3.27 9.31
N ILE A 125 -22.32 2.10 9.94
CA ILE A 125 -23.07 1.71 11.15
C ILE A 125 -22.68 2.58 12.35
N ALA A 126 -21.38 2.81 12.56
CA ALA A 126 -20.89 3.57 13.71
C ALA A 126 -20.96 5.09 13.52
N THR A 127 -21.30 5.57 12.31
CA THR A 127 -21.26 6.99 11.91
C THR A 127 -19.90 7.66 12.22
N ASP A 128 -18.83 6.87 12.17
CA ASP A 128 -17.49 7.28 12.59
C ASP A 128 -16.42 6.48 11.84
N ALA A 129 -15.26 7.07 11.61
CA ALA A 129 -14.14 6.46 10.89
C ALA A 129 -13.34 5.50 11.78
N LEU A 130 -13.98 4.40 12.21
CA LEU A 130 -13.41 3.42 13.16
C LEU A 130 -12.05 2.86 12.73
N PHE A 131 -11.85 2.61 11.43
CA PHE A 131 -10.56 2.12 10.94
C PHE A 131 -9.45 3.15 11.11
N CYS A 132 -9.74 4.44 10.97
CA CYS A 132 -8.74 5.50 11.18
C CYS A 132 -8.24 5.54 12.64
N LYS A 133 -9.08 5.17 13.61
CA LYS A 133 -8.71 5.07 15.04
C LYS A 133 -7.78 3.90 15.36
N VAL A 134 -7.77 2.85 14.53
CA VAL A 134 -6.97 1.63 14.75
C VAL A 134 -5.80 1.53 13.75
N CYS A 135 -5.81 2.37 12.72
CA CYS A 135 -4.85 2.34 11.62
C CYS A 135 -3.39 2.54 12.11
N PRO A 136 -2.47 1.60 11.79
CA PRO A 136 -1.06 1.71 12.19
C PRO A 136 -0.32 2.85 11.47
N ALA A 137 -0.82 3.30 10.31
CA ALA A 137 -0.27 4.48 9.64
C ALA A 137 -0.61 5.78 10.39
N GLY A 138 -1.73 5.82 11.11
CA GLY A 138 -2.06 6.95 12.00
C GLY A 138 -1.05 7.08 13.14
N SER A 139 -0.62 5.96 13.69
CA SER A 139 0.41 5.92 14.73
C SER A 139 1.75 6.46 14.23
N LEU A 140 2.18 5.99 13.05
CA LEU A 140 3.49 6.30 12.48
C LEU A 140 3.59 7.74 11.97
N PHE A 141 2.55 8.22 11.27
CA PHE A 141 2.59 9.53 10.60
C PHE A 141 1.90 10.64 11.38
N ALA A 142 0.92 10.36 12.26
CA ALA A 142 0.25 11.41 13.02
C ALA A 142 0.67 11.40 14.50
N ALA A 143 0.46 10.30 15.22
CA ALA A 143 0.62 10.27 16.67
C ALA A 143 2.06 10.57 17.13
N ILE A 144 3.06 9.98 16.47
CA ILE A 144 4.48 10.20 16.82
C ILE A 144 4.91 11.65 16.50
N PRO A 145 4.72 12.20 15.28
CA PRO A 145 5.10 13.58 14.98
C PRO A 145 4.39 14.62 15.86
N HIS A 146 3.09 14.45 16.14
CA HIS A 146 2.36 15.34 17.04
C HIS A 146 2.98 15.38 18.44
N ARG A 147 3.53 14.26 18.94
CA ARG A 147 4.18 14.22 20.25
C ARG A 147 5.52 14.95 20.30
N PHE A 148 6.23 15.04 19.17
CA PHE A 148 7.47 15.81 19.05
C PHE A 148 7.21 17.32 18.95
N ILE A 149 6.13 17.71 18.27
CA ILE A 149 5.78 19.12 18.07
C ILE A 149 5.07 19.72 19.28
N SER A 150 4.23 18.93 19.97
CA SER A 150 3.45 19.39 21.13
C SER A 150 3.65 18.45 22.32
N PRO A 151 4.76 18.60 23.06
CA PRO A 151 5.10 17.68 24.15
C PRO A 151 4.22 17.84 25.40
N GLU A 152 3.46 18.93 25.48
CA GLU A 152 2.57 19.30 26.58
C GLU A 152 1.27 18.49 26.62
N LEU A 153 0.93 17.76 25.54
CA LEU A 153 -0.35 17.08 25.41
C LEU A 153 -0.35 15.75 26.20
N SER A 154 -1.32 15.58 27.10
CA SER A 154 -1.49 14.37 27.90
C SER A 154 -1.68 13.12 27.03
N PHE A 155 -1.18 11.97 27.50
CA PHE A 155 -1.38 10.67 26.84
C PHE A 155 -2.87 10.27 26.88
N GLY A 156 -3.63 10.61 25.84
CA GLY A 156 -5.00 10.13 25.68
C GLY A 156 -5.06 8.63 25.41
N THR A 157 -6.17 7.97 25.74
CA THR A 157 -6.40 6.53 25.51
C THR A 157 -6.14 6.11 24.05
N PHE A 158 -6.46 6.96 23.09
CA PHE A 158 -6.21 6.70 21.66
C PHE A 158 -4.72 6.61 21.31
N PHE A 159 -3.83 7.32 22.02
CA PHE A 159 -2.39 7.21 21.81
C PHE A 159 -1.89 5.78 22.09
N TYR A 160 -2.33 5.18 23.21
CA TYR A 160 -1.96 3.81 23.56
C TYR A 160 -2.50 2.78 22.57
N VAL A 161 -3.72 2.96 22.08
CA VAL A 161 -4.30 2.11 21.02
C VAL A 161 -3.44 2.20 19.75
N HIS A 162 -3.08 3.41 19.33
CA HIS A 162 -2.22 3.62 18.16
C HIS A 162 -0.83 2.98 18.31
N ILE A 163 -0.17 3.14 19.46
CA ILE A 163 1.13 2.52 19.69
C ILE A 163 1.00 0.98 19.72
N GLY A 164 -0.04 0.46 20.38
CA GLY A 164 -0.32 -0.98 20.40
C GLY A 164 -0.51 -1.56 19.01
N THR A 165 -1.32 -0.91 18.16
CA THR A 165 -1.54 -1.37 16.78
C THR A 165 -0.28 -1.28 15.92
N LEU A 166 0.57 -0.26 16.14
CA LEU A 166 1.86 -0.15 15.45
C LEU A 166 2.82 -1.28 15.85
N VAL A 167 2.93 -1.58 17.14
CA VAL A 167 3.78 -2.69 17.62
C VAL A 167 3.31 -4.02 17.03
N ILE A 168 2.02 -4.31 17.07
CA ILE A 168 1.44 -5.52 16.45
C ILE A 168 1.75 -5.55 14.95
N ALA A 169 1.60 -4.44 14.25
CA ALA A 169 1.91 -4.35 12.82
C ALA A 169 3.40 -4.61 12.53
N LEU A 170 4.31 -4.05 13.34
CA LEU A 170 5.76 -4.28 13.20
C LEU A 170 6.14 -5.74 13.41
N VAL A 171 5.57 -6.39 14.43
CA VAL A 171 5.76 -7.84 14.65
C VAL A 171 5.26 -8.62 13.43
N ALA A 172 4.07 -8.28 12.91
CA ALA A 172 3.53 -8.93 11.73
C ALA A 172 4.43 -8.75 10.49
N PHE A 173 5.02 -7.57 10.28
CA PHE A 173 5.94 -7.29 9.16
C PHE A 173 7.26 -8.04 9.29
N PHE A 174 7.70 -8.29 10.51
CA PHE A 174 8.87 -9.10 10.79
C PHE A 174 8.62 -10.58 10.45
N LEU A 175 7.46 -11.11 10.83
CA LEU A 175 7.08 -12.50 10.56
C LEU A 175 6.79 -12.75 9.08
N ILE A 176 6.02 -11.86 8.45
CA ILE A 176 5.52 -12.01 7.08
C ILE A 176 5.83 -10.74 6.29
N GLY A 177 6.60 -10.89 5.21
CA GLY A 177 6.97 -9.81 4.33
C GLY A 177 5.73 -9.15 3.72
N ARG A 178 5.66 -7.82 3.80
CA ARG A 178 4.53 -7.02 3.30
C ARG A 178 3.14 -7.49 3.77
N PHE A 179 3.04 -8.03 4.99
CA PHE A 179 1.79 -8.55 5.57
C PHE A 179 0.58 -7.63 5.36
N TRP A 180 0.73 -6.33 5.62
CA TRP A 180 -0.39 -5.40 5.47
C TRP A 180 -0.86 -5.28 4.02
N CYS A 181 0.08 -5.13 3.09
CA CYS A 181 -0.24 -5.02 1.67
C CYS A 181 -0.84 -6.30 1.08
N ARG A 182 -0.50 -7.46 1.66
CA ARG A 182 -0.98 -8.78 1.25
C ARG A 182 -2.39 -9.06 1.78
N TYR A 183 -2.66 -8.80 3.07
CA TYR A 183 -3.91 -9.26 3.72
C TYR A 183 -4.86 -8.15 4.20
N LEU A 184 -4.34 -7.05 4.73
CA LEU A 184 -5.16 -6.10 5.52
C LEU A 184 -5.40 -4.75 4.85
N CYS A 185 -4.71 -4.40 3.77
CA CYS A 185 -4.79 -3.06 3.19
C CYS A 185 -6.07 -2.88 2.35
N PRO A 186 -7.07 -2.09 2.80
CA PRO A 186 -8.30 -1.87 2.03
C PRO A 186 -8.02 -1.12 0.73
N LEU A 187 -7.05 -0.17 0.75
CA LEU A 187 -6.62 0.55 -0.43
C LEU A 187 -5.95 -0.37 -1.46
N GLY A 188 -5.20 -1.38 -1.00
CA GLY A 188 -4.62 -2.40 -1.86
C GLY A 188 -5.69 -3.22 -2.57
N GLY A 189 -6.82 -3.49 -1.90
CA GLY A 189 -8.00 -4.09 -2.52
C GLY A 189 -8.60 -3.20 -3.61
N ALA A 190 -8.85 -1.93 -3.30
CA ALA A 190 -9.43 -0.96 -4.25
C ALA A 190 -8.58 -0.81 -5.52
N LEU A 191 -7.27 -0.57 -5.38
CA LEU A 191 -6.35 -0.42 -6.51
C LEU A 191 -6.10 -1.75 -7.24
N GLY A 192 -6.17 -2.88 -6.53
CA GLY A 192 -5.93 -4.22 -7.09
C GLY A 192 -7.01 -4.68 -8.04
N LEU A 193 -8.26 -4.25 -7.85
CA LEU A 193 -9.38 -4.55 -8.76
C LEU A 193 -9.09 -4.08 -10.19
N LEU A 194 -8.41 -2.93 -10.31
CA LEU A 194 -8.10 -2.31 -11.60
C LEU A 194 -6.72 -2.67 -12.14
N ASN A 195 -5.98 -3.58 -11.48
CA ASN A 195 -4.70 -4.06 -12.00
C ASN A 195 -4.83 -4.65 -13.42
N ARG A 196 -5.87 -5.45 -13.69
CA ARG A 196 -6.07 -6.06 -15.02
C ARG A 196 -6.29 -5.04 -16.14
N VAL A 197 -6.94 -3.93 -15.83
CA VAL A 197 -7.33 -2.88 -16.80
C VAL A 197 -6.26 -1.79 -16.93
N SER A 198 -5.35 -1.70 -15.97
CA SER A 198 -4.42 -0.57 -15.93
C SER A 198 -3.45 -0.53 -17.12
N ILE A 199 -3.04 0.67 -17.50
CA ILE A 199 -2.14 0.96 -18.61
C ILE A 199 -0.75 0.38 -18.36
N LEU A 200 -0.17 0.61 -17.19
CA LEU A 200 1.13 0.04 -16.85
C LEU A 200 0.99 -1.44 -16.50
N LYS A 201 1.63 -2.33 -17.28
CA LYS A 201 1.57 -3.78 -17.10
C LYS A 201 2.97 -4.38 -16.95
N VAL A 202 3.04 -5.49 -16.24
CA VAL A 202 4.18 -6.40 -16.30
C VAL A 202 3.74 -7.54 -17.21
N LYS A 203 4.44 -7.73 -18.34
CA LYS A 203 4.16 -8.80 -19.29
C LYS A 203 5.20 -9.91 -19.12
N LEU A 204 4.72 -11.14 -19.11
CA LEU A 204 5.51 -12.36 -19.18
C LEU A 204 5.46 -12.87 -20.62
N ASP A 205 6.62 -13.19 -21.18
CA ASP A 205 6.78 -13.85 -22.46
C ASP A 205 6.94 -15.36 -22.21
N MET A 206 5.88 -16.13 -22.51
CA MET A 206 5.87 -17.58 -22.24
C MET A 206 6.87 -18.33 -23.12
N ASP A 207 7.17 -17.82 -24.32
CA ASP A 207 8.11 -18.47 -25.25
C ASP A 207 9.55 -18.43 -24.70
N LYS A 208 9.86 -17.45 -23.86
CA LYS A 208 11.17 -17.31 -23.19
C LYS A 208 11.19 -17.85 -21.76
N CYS A 209 10.03 -18.24 -21.23
CA CYS A 209 9.89 -18.69 -19.85
C CYS A 209 10.33 -20.15 -19.73
N THR A 210 11.26 -20.41 -18.80
CA THR A 210 11.73 -21.78 -18.49
C THR A 210 11.05 -22.40 -17.26
N HIS A 211 10.03 -21.74 -16.70
CA HIS A 211 9.36 -22.15 -15.46
C HIS A 211 10.31 -22.41 -14.27
N CYS A 212 11.44 -21.69 -14.18
CA CYS A 212 12.41 -21.84 -13.09
C CYS A 212 11.95 -21.32 -11.72
N ARG A 213 10.82 -20.58 -11.67
CA ARG A 213 10.16 -20.03 -10.46
C ARG A 213 10.95 -19.03 -9.61
N GLU A 214 12.14 -18.60 -10.03
CA GLU A 214 12.94 -17.57 -9.31
C GLU A 214 12.17 -16.24 -9.14
N CYS A 215 11.32 -15.89 -10.12
CA CYS A 215 10.46 -14.71 -10.06
C CYS A 215 9.38 -14.78 -8.96
N LEU A 216 8.94 -15.98 -8.58
CA LEU A 216 7.98 -16.23 -7.52
C LEU A 216 8.67 -16.16 -6.14
N ASP A 217 9.86 -16.76 -6.03
CA ASP A 217 10.68 -16.77 -4.81
C ASP A 217 11.08 -15.35 -4.36
N ILE A 218 11.34 -14.44 -5.32
CA ILE A 218 11.66 -13.03 -5.03
C ILE A 218 10.41 -12.15 -4.80
N CYS A 219 9.21 -12.66 -5.10
CA CYS A 219 7.98 -11.88 -5.11
C CYS A 219 7.57 -11.45 -3.70
N PRO A 220 7.56 -10.14 -3.38
CA PRO A 220 7.33 -9.67 -2.02
C PRO A 220 5.84 -9.70 -1.62
N THR A 221 4.94 -10.03 -2.55
CA THR A 221 3.50 -10.16 -2.30
C THR A 221 3.04 -11.61 -2.30
N GLY A 222 3.95 -12.57 -2.53
CA GLY A 222 3.65 -14.00 -2.49
C GLY A 222 2.71 -14.46 -3.60
N ILE A 223 2.94 -14.01 -4.83
CA ILE A 223 2.33 -14.62 -6.03
C ILE A 223 3.00 -15.99 -6.23
N ASP A 224 2.20 -17.01 -6.49
CA ASP A 224 2.56 -18.43 -6.50
C ASP A 224 2.52 -19.09 -7.89
N GLU A 225 1.82 -18.49 -8.83
CA GLU A 225 1.74 -18.89 -10.25
C GLU A 225 2.46 -17.89 -11.16
N VAL A 226 3.17 -18.38 -12.18
CA VAL A 226 4.01 -17.54 -13.04
C VAL A 226 3.14 -16.70 -13.97
N GLU A 227 2.04 -17.29 -14.42
CA GLU A 227 1.03 -16.72 -15.30
C GLU A 227 0.29 -15.55 -14.65
N ASP A 228 0.21 -15.54 -13.32
CA ASP A 228 -0.43 -14.48 -12.53
C ASP A 228 0.44 -13.22 -12.37
N ILE A 229 1.70 -13.27 -12.80
CA ILE A 229 2.63 -12.14 -12.73
C ILE A 229 2.14 -11.02 -13.65
N GLY A 230 1.64 -9.94 -13.04
CA GLY A 230 1.23 -8.72 -13.74
C GLY A 230 -0.28 -8.49 -13.74
N ASP A 231 -1.06 -9.58 -13.87
CA ASP A 231 -2.51 -9.56 -13.93
C ASP A 231 -3.19 -9.87 -12.59
N SER A 232 -2.46 -10.50 -11.65
CA SER A 232 -2.95 -10.70 -10.29
C SER A 232 -3.26 -9.37 -9.60
N SER A 233 -4.36 -9.34 -8.84
CA SER A 233 -4.70 -8.22 -7.96
C SER A 233 -3.62 -7.97 -6.88
N ASP A 234 -2.78 -8.97 -6.63
CA ASP A 234 -1.66 -8.91 -5.70
C ASP A 234 -0.43 -8.19 -6.25
N CYS A 235 -0.31 -8.09 -7.58
CA CYS A 235 0.88 -7.54 -8.22
C CYS A 235 1.02 -6.04 -7.96
N ILE A 236 2.09 -5.66 -7.23
CA ILE A 236 2.46 -4.26 -6.96
C ILE A 236 3.45 -3.68 -7.98
N ARG A 237 3.72 -4.41 -9.07
CA ARG A 237 4.58 -3.96 -10.20
C ARG A 237 5.92 -3.41 -9.76
N CYS A 238 6.52 -4.09 -8.80
CA CYS A 238 7.70 -3.60 -8.11
C CYS A 238 9.03 -3.94 -8.83
N GLY A 239 8.96 -4.66 -9.96
CA GLY A 239 10.10 -4.97 -10.83
C GLY A 239 11.07 -6.03 -10.32
N LYS A 240 10.90 -6.59 -9.12
CA LYS A 240 11.82 -7.60 -8.57
C LYS A 240 11.88 -8.88 -9.42
N CYS A 241 10.76 -9.29 -10.00
CA CYS A 241 10.69 -10.45 -10.87
C CYS A 241 11.50 -10.26 -12.17
N ILE A 242 11.59 -9.02 -12.67
CA ILE A 242 12.40 -8.71 -13.86
C ILE A 242 13.88 -8.76 -13.52
N ASP A 243 14.28 -8.15 -12.39
CA ASP A 243 15.68 -8.17 -11.93
C ASP A 243 16.19 -9.59 -11.61
N ALA A 244 15.31 -10.55 -11.34
CA ALA A 244 15.67 -11.92 -10.99
C ALA A 244 15.53 -12.93 -12.14
N CYS A 245 14.90 -12.56 -13.25
CA CYS A 245 14.63 -13.48 -14.35
C CYS A 245 15.92 -13.75 -15.14
N PRO A 246 16.39 -15.01 -15.28
CA PRO A 246 17.63 -15.32 -15.99
C PRO A 246 17.50 -15.26 -17.51
N THR A 247 16.28 -15.33 -18.06
CA THR A 247 16.00 -15.37 -19.50
C THR A 247 15.39 -14.08 -20.05
N ASP A 248 15.32 -13.02 -19.24
CA ASP A 248 14.69 -11.74 -19.59
C ASP A 248 13.25 -11.90 -20.15
N ALA A 249 12.52 -12.93 -19.69
CA ALA A 249 11.15 -13.22 -20.11
C ALA A 249 10.12 -12.21 -19.57
N ILE A 250 10.47 -11.41 -18.56
CA ILE A 250 9.54 -10.49 -17.88
C ILE A 250 9.93 -9.05 -18.20
N ARG A 251 8.96 -8.23 -18.61
CA ARG A 251 9.17 -6.81 -18.94
C ARG A 251 8.03 -5.92 -18.47
N ILE A 252 8.34 -4.68 -18.10
CA ILE A 252 7.33 -3.63 -17.94
C ILE A 252 6.95 -3.12 -19.32
N SER A 253 5.66 -3.05 -19.60
CA SER A 253 5.11 -2.52 -20.85
C SER A 253 3.87 -1.68 -20.57
N THR A 254 3.45 -0.91 -21.57
CA THR A 254 2.21 -0.15 -21.52
C THR A 254 1.18 -0.82 -22.41
N SER A 255 -0.07 -0.96 -21.93
CA SER A 255 -1.17 -1.55 -22.70
C SER A 255 -1.54 -0.76 -23.96
N LEU A 256 -1.08 0.50 -24.08
CA LEU A 256 -1.29 1.37 -25.25
C LEU A 256 -0.36 1.07 -26.43
N ARG A 257 0.68 0.24 -26.24
CA ARG A 257 1.50 -0.29 -27.32
C ARG A 257 1.08 -1.74 -27.55
N GLY A 258 0.17 -1.91 -28.50
CA GLY A 258 -0.09 -3.19 -29.17
C GLY A 258 1.15 -3.65 -29.89
#